data_AF-A0A8T1NDL3-F1
#
_entry.id   AF-A0A8T1NDL3-F1
#
_cell.length_a   1.000
_cell.length_b   1.000
_cell.length_c   1.000
_cell.angle_alpha   90.00
_cell.angle_beta   90.00
_cell.angle_gamma   90.00
#
_symmetry.space_group_name_H-M   'P 1'
#
loop_
_entity.id
_entity.type
_entity.pdbx_description
1 polymer ?
#
loop_
_entity_poly.entity_id
_entity_poly.type
_entity_poly.pdbx_seq_one_letter_code
_entity_poly.pdbx_strand_id
1 'polypeptide(L)'
;MGCMVSTPKDTGGNRRRPANIGEVSVYVPGFRIPKPVDFSQSLGDHLTKNLVERLSALRTRIVVMAGQEAPTVTRTRRKTQHGGSTLADLQQALEDYLPVLLGLVKDGSQLQYKVQFVWVNQEDEAEETSISNAWYEVLSVLHLMAMISLSQANLLLLPRTSADGYQPKVSEENRRASIDIFLKAAGYLDCAVRHVLPQFPAELRRNLPVDLAEGVLRALCLQALGEGGDTQLGMAIDSTKATLAVKRRLACEMVKYWQQAQDNIMNLPLANGWGEKHRLFVKWKYVEAKVAYYFVCLILVFRSCCNPQFSLVFNLYLFFLFRLHGLKPT
;
A
#
# COMPACT_ATOMS: atom_id res chain seq x y z
N MET A 1 -16.50 17.11 48.17
CA MET A 1 -16.53 15.63 48.25
C MET A 1 -16.34 15.10 46.84
N GLY A 2 -15.32 14.38 46.41
CA GLY A 2 -14.08 13.84 46.97
C GLY A 2 -13.50 12.98 45.83
N CYS A 3 -12.52 13.49 45.08
CA CYS A 3 -11.84 12.73 44.02
C CYS A 3 -10.75 11.86 44.63
N MET A 4 -10.85 10.54 44.47
CA MET A 4 -9.74 9.63 44.75
C MET A 4 -8.75 9.68 43.59
N VAL A 5 -7.56 10.20 43.87
CA VAL A 5 -6.38 10.15 43.00
C VAL A 5 -5.76 8.77 43.16
N SER A 6 -5.83 7.94 42.12
CA SER A 6 -4.97 6.77 42.00
C SER A 6 -3.63 7.20 41.39
N THR A 7 -2.58 7.27 42.21
CA THR A 7 -1.19 7.44 41.75
C THR A 7 -0.70 6.15 41.07
N PRO A 8 -0.01 6.23 39.91
CA PRO A 8 0.69 5.08 39.36
C PRO A 8 1.97 4.86 40.15
N LYS A 9 2.20 3.62 40.59
CA LYS A 9 3.51 3.17 41.08
C LYS A 9 4.51 3.19 39.93
N ASP A 10 5.53 4.03 40.05
CA ASP A 10 6.73 3.99 39.23
C ASP A 10 7.40 2.62 39.36
N THR A 11 7.41 1.86 38.27
CA THR A 11 8.38 0.78 38.04
C THR A 11 9.08 1.09 36.73
N GLY A 12 10.38 1.36 36.85
CA GLY A 12 11.23 1.87 35.79
C GLY A 12 11.26 0.98 34.56
N GLY A 13 10.88 1.57 33.43
CA GLY A 13 11.12 1.05 32.10
C GLY A 13 11.05 2.21 31.13
N ASN A 14 12.11 2.40 30.33
CA ASN A 14 12.20 3.44 29.30
C ASN A 14 11.05 3.32 28.29
N ARG A 15 9.89 3.92 28.60
CA ARG A 15 8.83 4.16 27.62
C ARG A 15 9.35 5.22 26.67
N ARG A 16 9.95 4.78 25.57
CA ARG A 16 10.08 5.61 24.36
C ARG A 16 8.69 6.17 24.09
N ARG A 17 8.54 7.49 24.17
CA ARG A 17 7.29 8.16 23.75
C ARG A 17 6.94 7.64 22.36
N PRO A 18 5.68 7.22 22.09
CA PRO A 18 5.30 6.86 20.74
C PRO A 18 5.65 8.04 19.84
N ALA A 19 6.48 7.79 18.83
CA ALA A 19 6.77 8.80 17.82
C ALA A 19 5.42 9.24 17.23
N ASN A 20 5.21 10.55 17.13
CA ASN A 20 3.99 11.10 16.56
C ASN A 20 3.84 10.54 15.14
N ILE A 21 2.94 9.57 14.97
CA ILE A 21 2.58 9.01 13.66
C ILE A 21 1.94 10.20 12.95
N GLY A 22 2.54 10.67 11.86
CA GLY A 22 1.94 11.73 11.06
C GLY A 22 0.53 11.34 10.60
N GLU A 23 -0.18 12.27 10.00
CA GLU A 23 -1.46 11.93 9.37
C GLU A 23 -1.22 10.89 8.27
N VAL A 24 -1.98 9.79 8.29
CA VAL A 24 -1.88 8.68 7.33
C VAL A 24 -3.30 8.37 6.85
N SER A 25 -3.52 8.47 5.54
CA SER A 25 -4.80 8.16 4.91
C SER A 25 -4.82 6.73 4.35
N VAL A 26 -3.66 6.19 3.99
CA VAL A 26 -3.49 4.84 3.39
C VAL A 26 -2.39 4.10 4.14
N TYR A 27 -2.66 2.86 4.55
CA TYR A 27 -1.61 2.00 5.08
C TYR A 27 -0.68 1.54 3.96
N VAL A 28 0.62 1.76 4.12
CA VAL A 28 1.64 1.32 3.17
C VAL A 28 2.64 0.43 3.92
N PRO A 29 2.79 -0.84 3.51
CA PRO A 29 3.88 -1.67 4.00
C PRO A 29 5.25 -1.06 3.68
N GLY A 30 6.25 -1.42 4.47
CA GLY A 30 7.63 -0.99 4.27
C GLY A 30 8.17 -1.25 2.86
N PHE A 31 9.07 -0.37 2.41
CA PHE A 31 9.75 -0.58 1.15
C PHE A 31 10.77 -1.71 1.27
N ARG A 32 10.85 -2.55 0.23
CA ARG A 32 12.02 -3.40 0.01
C ARG A 32 13.09 -2.55 -0.69
N ILE A 33 14.29 -2.48 -0.11
CA ILE A 33 15.42 -1.74 -0.69
C ILE A 33 16.38 -2.73 -1.35
N PRO A 34 16.71 -2.58 -2.64
CA PRO A 34 17.70 -3.42 -3.29
C PRO A 34 19.12 -3.05 -2.84
N LYS A 35 20.01 -4.04 -2.70
CA LYS A 35 21.45 -3.81 -2.49
C LYS A 35 22.23 -3.80 -3.81
N PRO A 36 23.40 -3.15 -3.91
CA PRO A 36 24.24 -3.18 -5.12
C PRO A 36 24.53 -4.61 -5.61
N VAL A 37 24.61 -4.78 -6.93
CA VAL A 37 24.93 -6.05 -7.60
C VAL A 37 26.00 -5.78 -8.64
N ASP A 38 27.05 -6.60 -8.67
CA ASP A 38 28.04 -6.58 -9.73
C ASP A 38 27.62 -7.51 -10.88
N PHE A 39 26.99 -6.92 -11.90
CA PHE A 39 26.59 -7.66 -13.09
C PHE A 39 27.77 -8.06 -13.99
N SER A 40 28.91 -7.37 -13.90
CA SER A 40 30.07 -7.68 -14.74
C SER A 40 30.65 -9.04 -14.36
N GLN A 41 30.71 -9.34 -13.07
CA GLN A 41 31.17 -10.64 -12.56
C GLN A 41 30.25 -11.79 -12.99
N SER A 42 28.93 -11.56 -13.03
CA SER A 42 27.95 -12.63 -13.26
C SER A 42 27.55 -12.82 -14.73
N LEU A 43 27.53 -11.73 -15.50
CA LEU A 43 26.98 -11.68 -16.86
C LEU A 43 28.01 -11.24 -17.91
N GLY A 44 29.23 -10.83 -17.52
CA GLY A 44 30.23 -10.28 -18.43
C GLY A 44 30.61 -11.18 -19.61
N ASP A 45 30.65 -12.50 -19.37
CA ASP A 45 30.97 -13.49 -20.42
C ASP A 45 29.76 -13.88 -21.28
N HIS A 46 28.55 -13.45 -20.90
CA HIS A 46 27.31 -13.90 -21.54
C HIS A 46 26.58 -12.79 -22.30
N LEU A 47 26.82 -11.52 -21.96
CA LEU A 47 26.17 -10.35 -22.54
C LEU A 47 27.20 -9.35 -23.04
N THR A 48 26.79 -8.50 -23.98
CA THR A 48 27.66 -7.41 -24.44
C THR A 48 27.91 -6.41 -23.32
N LYS A 49 29.11 -5.81 -23.32
CA LYS A 49 29.51 -4.79 -22.34
C LYS A 49 28.47 -3.69 -22.16
N ASN A 50 27.92 -3.17 -23.26
CA ASN A 50 26.89 -2.13 -23.24
C ASN A 50 25.61 -2.56 -22.50
N LEU A 51 25.18 -3.82 -22.61
CA LEU A 51 23.99 -4.33 -21.92
C LEU A 51 24.25 -4.49 -20.42
N VAL A 52 25.42 -5.01 -20.05
CA VAL A 52 25.85 -5.14 -18.64
C VAL A 52 25.98 -3.77 -17.97
N GLU A 53 26.56 -2.79 -18.67
CA GLU A 53 26.67 -1.41 -18.19
C GLU A 53 25.30 -0.76 -18.03
N ARG A 54 24.40 -0.92 -19.02
CA ARG A 54 23.04 -0.38 -18.93
C ARG A 54 22.25 -0.97 -17.76
N LEU A 55 22.31 -2.29 -17.58
CA LEU A 55 21.65 -2.98 -16.46
C LEU A 55 22.20 -2.52 -15.11
N SER A 56 23.53 -2.42 -15.01
CA SER A 56 24.23 -1.90 -13.81
C SER A 56 23.83 -0.47 -13.49
N ALA A 57 23.79 0.42 -14.48
CA ALA A 57 23.43 1.82 -14.30
C ALA A 57 21.98 2.01 -13.83
N LEU A 58 21.03 1.31 -14.48
CA LEU A 58 19.61 1.35 -14.11
C LEU A 58 19.40 0.85 -12.68
N ARG A 59 20.00 -0.29 -12.34
CA ARG A 59 19.87 -0.84 -11.00
C ARG A 59 20.53 0.03 -9.93
N THR A 60 21.71 0.59 -10.21
CA THR A 60 22.39 1.51 -9.29
C THR A 60 21.55 2.74 -8.99
N ARG A 61 20.91 3.32 -10.01
CA ARG A 61 19.96 4.44 -9.83
C ARG A 61 18.83 4.06 -8.87
N ILE A 62 18.22 2.88 -9.03
CA ILE A 62 17.15 2.40 -8.13
C ILE A 62 17.67 2.24 -6.70
N VAL A 63 18.84 1.61 -6.51
CA VAL A 63 19.45 1.40 -5.17
C VAL A 63 19.63 2.72 -4.44
N VAL A 64 20.19 3.73 -5.11
CA VAL A 64 20.42 5.06 -4.52
C VAL A 64 19.10 5.73 -4.14
N MET A 65 18.13 5.74 -5.06
CA MET A 65 16.85 6.42 -4.85
C MET A 65 15.98 5.72 -3.79
N ALA A 66 15.90 4.39 -3.82
CA ALA A 66 15.16 3.62 -2.82
C ALA A 66 15.78 3.75 -1.42
N GLY A 67 17.12 3.78 -1.33
CA GLY A 67 17.84 4.01 -0.07
C GLY A 67 17.58 5.39 0.56
N GLN A 68 17.30 6.40 -0.26
CA GLN A 68 16.97 7.75 0.21
C GLN A 68 15.50 7.88 0.63
N GLU A 69 14.58 7.27 -0.11
CA GLU A 69 13.14 7.42 0.16
C GLU A 69 12.66 6.56 1.32
N ALA A 70 13.15 5.33 1.46
CA ALA A 70 12.63 4.37 2.43
C ALA A 70 12.73 4.80 3.92
N PRO A 71 13.82 5.45 4.40
CA PRO A 71 13.87 5.99 5.76
C PRO A 71 12.92 7.18 6.01
N THR A 72 12.51 7.86 4.94
CA THR A 72 11.65 9.06 5.03
C THR A 72 10.16 8.74 5.01
N VAL A 73 9.77 7.56 4.53
CA VAL A 73 8.38 7.07 4.59
C VAL A 73 8.03 6.62 6.02
N THR A 74 8.99 6.00 6.73
CA THR A 74 8.80 5.55 8.12
C THR A 74 8.99 6.67 9.17
N ARG A 75 9.76 7.72 8.85
CA ARG A 75 9.91 8.92 9.68
C ARG A 75 9.04 10.04 9.11
N THR A 76 7.78 10.13 9.56
CA THR A 76 6.86 11.25 9.32
C THR A 76 7.35 12.56 9.96
N ARG A 77 8.49 13.09 9.53
CA ARG A 77 8.83 14.51 9.72
C ARG A 77 8.18 15.29 8.60
N ARG A 78 7.44 16.34 8.99
CA ARG A 78 6.81 17.36 8.12
C ARG A 78 7.64 17.58 6.85
N LYS A 79 7.16 17.06 5.70
CA LYS A 79 7.84 17.22 4.42
C LYS A 79 7.45 18.56 3.78
N THR A 80 8.45 19.29 3.28
CA THR A 80 8.31 20.33 2.27
C THR A 80 7.82 19.70 0.95
N GLN A 81 7.29 20.51 0.02
CA GLN A 81 6.56 20.13 -1.21
C GLN A 81 7.23 19.10 -2.15
N HIS A 82 8.45 18.61 -1.90
CA HIS A 82 9.30 17.87 -2.85
C HIS A 82 9.25 16.34 -2.71
N GLY A 83 8.57 15.78 -1.71
CA GLY A 83 8.52 14.31 -1.52
C GLY A 83 7.70 13.54 -2.56
N GLY A 84 6.84 14.22 -3.33
CA GLY A 84 6.06 13.59 -4.40
C GLY A 84 6.87 13.37 -5.68
N SER A 85 7.78 14.29 -6.00
CA SER A 85 8.62 14.19 -7.21
C SER A 85 9.64 13.06 -7.10
N THR A 86 10.25 12.88 -5.94
CA THR A 86 11.27 11.83 -5.74
C THR A 86 10.71 10.42 -5.85
N LEU A 87 9.49 10.17 -5.33
CA LEU A 87 8.78 8.90 -5.52
C LEU A 87 8.40 8.66 -6.99
N ALA A 88 8.00 9.70 -7.72
CA ALA A 88 7.71 9.59 -9.15
C ALA A 88 8.97 9.28 -9.97
N ASP A 89 10.10 9.90 -9.62
CA ASP A 89 11.37 9.63 -10.28
C ASP A 89 11.85 8.19 -10.02
N LEU A 90 11.65 7.66 -8.80
CA LEU A 90 11.95 6.26 -8.47
C LEU A 90 11.04 5.29 -9.21
N GLN A 91 9.74 5.61 -9.29
CA GLN A 91 8.77 4.85 -10.08
C GLN A 91 9.21 4.77 -11.55
N GLN A 92 9.63 5.89 -12.15
CA GLN A 92 10.14 5.91 -13.53
C GLN A 92 11.42 5.08 -13.68
N ALA A 93 12.35 5.15 -12.72
CA ALA A 93 13.57 4.34 -12.77
C ALA A 93 13.28 2.83 -12.76
N LEU A 94 12.26 2.39 -12.02
CA LEU A 94 11.79 1.00 -12.03
C LEU A 94 11.14 0.62 -13.37
N GLU A 95 10.35 1.52 -13.95
CA GLU A 95 9.73 1.33 -15.28
C GLU A 95 10.78 1.25 -16.41
N ASP A 96 11.89 1.99 -16.30
CA ASP A 96 13.02 1.93 -17.25
C ASP A 96 13.84 0.63 -17.09
N TYR A 97 13.94 0.11 -15.87
CA TYR A 97 14.71 -1.10 -15.54
C TYR A 97 13.99 -2.38 -15.94
N LEU A 98 12.67 -2.45 -15.73
CA LEU A 98 11.89 -3.68 -15.89
C LEU A 98 12.01 -4.32 -17.29
N PRO A 99 11.97 -3.58 -18.42
CA PRO A 99 12.13 -4.18 -19.75
C PRO A 99 13.51 -4.80 -19.97
N VAL A 100 14.56 -4.20 -19.41
CA VAL A 100 15.93 -4.72 -19.52
C VAL A 100 16.09 -5.98 -18.67
N LEU A 101 15.53 -5.96 -17.45
CA LEU A 101 15.51 -7.10 -16.54
C LEU A 101 14.76 -8.30 -17.13
N LEU A 102 13.61 -8.06 -17.77
CA LEU A 102 12.83 -9.11 -18.43
C LEU A 102 13.60 -9.81 -19.54
N GLY A 103 14.62 -9.15 -20.12
CA GLY A 103 15.56 -9.77 -21.05
C GLY A 103 16.35 -10.95 -20.45
N LEU A 104 16.57 -10.97 -19.12
CA LEU A 104 17.27 -12.06 -18.44
C LEU A 104 16.41 -13.32 -18.26
N VAL A 105 15.09 -13.19 -18.28
CA VAL A 105 14.13 -14.30 -18.09
C VAL A 105 13.46 -14.73 -19.39
N LYS A 106 13.78 -14.09 -20.51
CA LYS A 106 13.18 -14.39 -21.81
C LYS A 106 13.55 -15.82 -22.25
N ASP A 107 12.55 -16.55 -22.75
CA ASP A 107 12.68 -17.89 -23.36
C ASP A 107 13.39 -18.95 -22.49
N GLY A 108 13.28 -18.84 -21.16
CA GLY A 108 13.90 -19.81 -20.24
C GLY A 108 15.44 -19.76 -20.26
N SER A 109 16.01 -18.61 -20.61
CA SER A 109 17.45 -18.38 -20.64
C SER A 109 18.14 -18.82 -19.34
N GLN A 110 19.29 -19.49 -19.46
CA GLN A 110 20.13 -19.86 -18.31
C GLN A 110 20.62 -18.64 -17.52
N LEU A 111 20.52 -17.43 -18.09
CA LEU A 111 20.83 -16.17 -17.42
C LEU A 111 19.94 -15.92 -16.21
N GLN A 112 18.74 -16.52 -16.16
CA GLN A 112 17.81 -16.30 -15.06
C GLN A 112 18.38 -16.68 -13.69
N TYR A 113 19.35 -17.60 -13.62
CA TYR A 113 19.97 -18.06 -12.36
C TYR A 113 21.39 -17.54 -12.16
N LYS A 114 21.93 -16.72 -13.07
CA LYS A 114 23.33 -16.29 -13.05
C LYS A 114 23.62 -15.19 -12.04
N VAL A 115 22.61 -14.40 -11.68
CA VAL A 115 22.76 -13.25 -10.79
C VAL A 115 22.07 -13.53 -9.47
N GLN A 116 22.78 -13.29 -8.38
CA GLN A 116 22.21 -13.29 -7.03
C GLN A 116 21.67 -11.89 -6.70
N PHE A 117 20.37 -11.81 -6.44
CA PHE A 117 19.71 -10.55 -6.12
C PHE A 117 19.44 -10.45 -4.63
N VAL A 118 19.80 -9.30 -4.05
CA VAL A 118 19.69 -9.05 -2.62
C VAL A 118 18.77 -7.86 -2.35
N TRP A 119 17.79 -8.07 -1.46
CA TRP A 119 16.81 -7.08 -1.03
C TRP A 119 16.69 -7.07 0.50
N VAL A 120 16.43 -5.90 1.06
CA VAL A 120 16.24 -5.71 2.51
C VAL A 120 14.84 -5.15 2.75
N ASN A 121 14.04 -5.83 3.57
CA ASN A 121 12.77 -5.30 4.06
C ASN A 121 13.04 -4.33 5.23
N GLN A 122 12.45 -3.13 5.18
CA GLN A 122 12.68 -2.08 6.20
C GLN A 122 11.86 -2.23 7.48
N GLU A 123 10.77 -2.98 7.45
CA GLU A 123 9.88 -3.13 8.62
C GLU A 123 10.05 -4.45 9.37
N ASP A 124 10.93 -5.32 8.87
CA ASP A 124 11.38 -6.52 9.57
C ASP A 124 12.81 -6.29 10.08
N GLU A 125 13.12 -6.71 11.31
CA GLU A 125 14.28 -6.21 12.07
C GLU A 125 15.65 -6.49 11.42
N ALA A 126 15.74 -7.40 10.44
CA ALA A 126 16.68 -7.36 9.31
C ALA A 126 16.47 -8.60 8.40
N GLU A 127 15.31 -8.74 7.75
CA GLU A 127 15.12 -9.81 6.75
C GLU A 127 15.77 -9.40 5.41
N GLU A 128 17.09 -9.58 5.35
CA GLU A 128 17.84 -9.58 4.10
C GLU A 128 17.59 -10.89 3.36
N THR A 129 17.19 -10.79 2.10
CA THR A 129 16.79 -11.93 1.27
C THR A 129 17.64 -11.94 0.01
N SER A 130 18.31 -13.07 -0.21
CA SER A 130 19.27 -13.25 -1.28
C SER A 130 18.90 -14.47 -2.11
N ILE A 131 18.48 -14.27 -3.35
CA ILE A 131 18.00 -15.35 -4.23
C ILE A 131 18.60 -15.17 -5.63
N SER A 132 19.20 -16.25 -6.14
CA SER A 132 19.75 -16.31 -7.50
C SER A 132 18.68 -16.64 -8.53
N ASN A 133 17.75 -15.72 -8.74
CA ASN A 133 16.67 -15.87 -9.71
C ASN A 133 16.20 -14.50 -10.23
N ALA A 134 16.23 -14.28 -11.54
CA ALA A 134 15.78 -13.03 -12.15
C ALA A 134 14.25 -12.82 -12.03
N TRP A 135 13.44 -13.89 -11.94
CA TRP A 135 12.01 -13.75 -11.61
C TRP A 135 11.80 -13.22 -10.18
N TYR A 136 12.72 -13.51 -9.26
CA TYR A 136 12.67 -12.93 -7.91
C TYR A 136 13.00 -11.43 -7.92
N GLU A 137 13.94 -10.99 -8.75
CA GLU A 137 14.16 -9.56 -8.97
C GLU A 137 12.92 -8.89 -9.58
N VAL A 138 12.31 -9.50 -10.61
CA VAL A 138 11.07 -8.98 -11.24
C VAL A 138 9.95 -8.87 -10.21
N LEU A 139 9.75 -9.90 -9.38
CA LEU A 139 8.77 -9.91 -8.32
C LEU A 139 9.00 -8.78 -7.30
N SER A 140 10.26 -8.59 -6.88
CA SER A 140 10.64 -7.55 -5.91
C SER A 140 10.46 -6.13 -6.49
N VAL A 141 10.76 -5.94 -7.78
CA VAL A 141 10.53 -4.69 -8.51
C VAL A 141 9.03 -4.37 -8.57
N LEU A 142 8.18 -5.32 -9.00
CA LEU A 142 6.73 -5.10 -9.06
C LEU A 142 6.14 -4.81 -7.68
N HIS A 143 6.60 -5.50 -6.64
CA HIS A 143 6.20 -5.22 -5.26
C HIS A 143 6.57 -3.77 -4.86
N LEU A 144 7.81 -3.34 -5.10
CA LEU A 144 8.25 -1.97 -4.78
C LEU A 144 7.45 -0.91 -5.56
N MET A 145 7.17 -1.14 -6.85
CA MET A 145 6.34 -0.24 -7.67
C MET A 145 4.93 -0.08 -7.09
N ALA A 146 4.35 -1.16 -6.56
CA ALA A 146 3.07 -1.10 -5.88
C ALA A 146 3.14 -0.29 -4.57
N MET A 147 4.18 -0.50 -3.76
CA MET A 147 4.34 0.24 -2.48
C MET A 147 4.59 1.74 -2.71
N ILE A 148 5.35 2.11 -3.75
CA ILE A 148 5.53 3.50 -4.16
C ILE A 148 4.20 4.10 -4.60
N SER A 149 3.42 3.37 -5.39
CA SER A 149 2.10 3.82 -5.84
C SER A 149 1.17 4.08 -4.64
N LEU A 150 1.09 3.15 -3.68
CA LEU A 150 0.33 3.34 -2.44
C LEU A 150 0.81 4.57 -1.65
N SER A 151 2.12 4.81 -1.59
CA SER A 151 2.70 5.99 -0.94
C SER A 151 2.33 7.30 -1.63
N GLN A 152 2.34 7.32 -2.97
CA GLN A 152 1.94 8.49 -3.75
C GLN A 152 0.45 8.80 -3.55
N ALA A 153 -0.41 7.76 -3.56
CA ALA A 153 -1.83 7.92 -3.26
C ALA A 153 -2.05 8.47 -1.84
N ASN A 154 -1.31 7.96 -0.85
CA ASN A 154 -1.33 8.48 0.51
C ASN A 154 -1.04 10.00 0.52
N LEU A 155 0.05 10.45 -0.12
CA LEU A 155 0.43 11.86 -0.18
C LEU A 155 -0.63 12.77 -0.82
N LEU A 156 -1.36 12.27 -1.81
CA LEU A 156 -2.46 13.03 -2.44
C LEU A 156 -3.68 13.17 -1.51
N LEU A 157 -3.90 12.16 -0.66
CA LEU A 157 -5.03 12.06 0.26
C LEU A 157 -4.74 12.66 1.65
N LEU A 158 -3.55 13.18 1.91
CA LEU A 158 -3.28 13.94 3.13
C LEU A 158 -3.81 15.38 2.99
N PRO A 159 -4.57 15.89 3.97
CA PRO A 159 -4.98 17.29 3.96
C PRO A 159 -3.74 18.19 4.14
N ARG A 160 -3.59 19.16 3.26
CA ARG A 160 -2.48 20.13 3.34
C ARG A 160 -2.86 21.18 4.35
N THR A 161 -2.13 21.39 5.43
CA THR A 161 -2.42 22.48 6.38
C THR A 161 -2.39 23.84 5.67
N SER A 162 -3.51 24.58 5.65
CA SER A 162 -3.54 25.99 5.29
C SER A 162 -3.18 26.81 6.53
N ALA A 163 -2.60 27.99 6.33
CA ALA A 163 -2.26 28.91 7.43
C ALA A 163 -3.50 29.53 8.12
N ASP A 164 -4.71 29.23 7.63
CA ASP A 164 -5.93 30.01 7.89
C ASP A 164 -6.94 29.33 8.84
N GLY A 165 -6.49 28.36 9.65
CA GLY A 165 -7.30 27.71 10.69
C GLY A 165 -8.43 26.79 10.20
N TYR A 166 -8.75 26.80 8.90
CA TYR A 166 -9.66 25.84 8.27
C TYR A 166 -8.88 24.61 7.81
N GLN A 167 -9.16 23.43 8.37
CA GLN A 167 -8.58 22.15 7.91
C GLN A 167 -8.88 21.94 6.41
N PRO A 168 -7.88 21.92 5.51
CA PRO A 168 -8.18 21.88 4.08
C PRO A 168 -8.65 20.49 3.66
N LYS A 169 -9.89 20.43 3.14
CA LYS A 169 -10.45 19.23 2.52
C LYS A 169 -9.58 18.84 1.32
N VAL A 170 -9.22 17.56 1.19
CA VAL A 170 -8.56 17.00 0.01
C VAL A 170 -9.35 17.37 -1.25
N SER A 171 -8.67 17.83 -2.30
CA SER A 171 -9.31 18.24 -3.54
C SER A 171 -9.98 17.04 -4.24
N GLU A 172 -11.06 17.30 -4.96
CA GLU A 172 -11.71 16.30 -5.82
C GLU A 172 -10.76 15.72 -6.87
N GLU A 173 -9.86 16.53 -7.39
CA GLU A 173 -8.84 16.11 -8.36
C GLU A 173 -7.84 15.13 -7.75
N ASN A 174 -7.33 15.42 -6.54
CA ASN A 174 -6.44 14.51 -5.83
C ASN A 174 -7.12 13.17 -5.51
N ARG A 175 -8.42 13.18 -5.17
CA ARG A 175 -9.21 11.95 -4.97
C ARG A 175 -9.31 11.13 -6.26
N ARG A 176 -9.52 11.78 -7.42
CA ARG A 176 -9.56 11.06 -8.71
C ARG A 176 -8.18 10.51 -9.08
N ALA A 177 -7.14 11.32 -8.95
CA ALA A 177 -5.77 10.89 -9.23
C ALA A 177 -5.34 9.73 -8.32
N SER A 178 -5.74 9.72 -7.04
CA SER A 178 -5.41 8.61 -6.14
C SER A 178 -6.10 7.30 -6.56
N ILE A 179 -7.32 7.35 -7.11
CA ILE A 179 -8.01 6.16 -7.65
C ILE A 179 -7.20 5.52 -8.78
N ASP A 180 -6.70 6.32 -9.72
CA ASP A 180 -5.89 5.80 -10.83
C ASP A 180 -4.58 5.18 -10.33
N ILE A 181 -3.96 5.77 -9.32
CA ILE A 181 -2.74 5.25 -8.68
C ILE A 181 -3.02 3.94 -7.93
N PHE A 182 -4.16 3.82 -7.24
CA PHE A 182 -4.57 2.57 -6.60
C PHE A 182 -4.77 1.44 -7.62
N LEU A 183 -5.42 1.75 -8.76
CA LEU A 183 -5.58 0.79 -9.85
C LEU A 183 -4.22 0.36 -10.42
N LYS A 184 -3.27 1.30 -10.56
CA LYS A 184 -1.89 1.00 -10.98
C LYS A 184 -1.17 0.08 -9.98
N ALA A 185 -1.30 0.35 -8.68
CA ALA A 185 -0.74 -0.50 -7.62
C ALA A 185 -1.32 -1.93 -7.65
N ALA A 186 -2.65 -2.05 -7.77
CA ALA A 186 -3.34 -3.33 -7.91
C ALA A 186 -2.87 -4.06 -9.17
N GLY A 187 -2.70 -3.37 -10.29
CA GLY A 187 -2.20 -3.93 -11.54
C GLY A 187 -0.80 -4.55 -11.43
N TYR A 188 0.13 -3.89 -10.71
CA TYR A 188 1.45 -4.46 -10.46
C TYR A 188 1.40 -5.75 -9.64
N LEU A 189 0.58 -5.78 -8.59
CA LEU A 189 0.44 -6.94 -7.72
C LEU A 189 -0.32 -8.09 -8.40
N ASP A 190 -1.35 -7.79 -9.18
CA ASP A 190 -2.06 -8.79 -9.99
C ASP A 190 -1.13 -9.40 -11.05
N CYS A 191 -0.31 -8.58 -11.70
CA CYS A 191 0.72 -9.05 -12.62
C CYS A 191 1.74 -9.97 -11.92
N ALA A 192 2.22 -9.57 -10.74
CA ALA A 192 3.11 -10.41 -9.94
C ALA A 192 2.49 -11.77 -9.62
N VAL A 193 1.23 -11.81 -9.18
CA VAL A 193 0.53 -13.04 -8.81
C VAL A 193 0.24 -13.93 -10.03
N ARG A 194 -0.24 -13.35 -11.14
CA ARG A 194 -0.72 -14.12 -12.30
C ARG A 194 0.38 -14.50 -13.29
N HIS A 195 1.44 -13.71 -13.40
CA HIS A 195 2.44 -13.89 -14.44
C HIS A 195 3.84 -14.20 -13.92
N VAL A 196 4.18 -13.75 -12.70
CA VAL A 196 5.53 -13.91 -12.13
C VAL A 196 5.59 -15.10 -11.17
N LEU A 197 4.69 -15.22 -10.19
CA LEU A 197 4.67 -16.36 -9.26
C LEU A 197 4.61 -17.74 -9.95
N PRO A 198 3.87 -17.94 -11.06
CA PRO A 198 3.86 -19.22 -11.76
C PRO A 198 5.23 -19.64 -12.33
N GLN A 199 6.14 -18.69 -12.53
CA GLN A 199 7.48 -18.96 -13.09
C GLN A 199 8.44 -19.60 -12.08
N PHE A 200 8.09 -19.56 -10.79
CA PHE A 200 8.90 -20.17 -9.74
C PHE A 200 8.67 -21.69 -9.66
N PRO A 201 9.71 -22.51 -9.49
CA PRO A 201 9.55 -23.87 -9.03
C PRO A 201 8.80 -23.91 -7.69
N ALA A 202 8.00 -24.96 -7.46
CA ALA A 202 7.15 -25.07 -6.27
C ALA A 202 7.95 -24.97 -4.95
N GLU A 203 9.16 -25.52 -4.92
CA GLU A 203 10.07 -25.46 -3.78
C GLU A 203 10.52 -24.02 -3.52
N LEU A 204 10.99 -23.31 -4.55
CA LEU A 204 11.44 -21.93 -4.41
C LEU A 204 10.28 -21.00 -4.04
N ARG A 205 9.08 -21.24 -4.56
CA ARG A 205 7.88 -20.45 -4.22
C ARG A 205 7.53 -20.53 -2.73
N ARG A 206 7.73 -21.68 -2.09
CA ARG A 206 7.50 -21.86 -0.64
C ARG A 206 8.56 -21.17 0.22
N ASN A 207 9.74 -20.95 -0.32
CA ASN A 207 10.88 -20.32 0.35
C ASN A 207 10.99 -18.81 0.05
N LEU A 208 10.01 -18.23 -0.65
CA LEU A 208 9.94 -16.78 -0.82
C LEU A 208 9.75 -16.12 0.54
N PRO A 209 10.28 -14.90 0.73
CA PRO A 209 10.05 -14.16 1.96
C PRO A 209 8.56 -13.87 2.13
N VAL A 210 8.14 -13.77 3.39
CA VAL A 210 6.71 -13.77 3.77
C VAL A 210 5.94 -12.60 3.14
N ASP A 211 6.58 -11.45 2.96
CA ASP A 211 6.02 -10.27 2.29
C ASP A 211 5.79 -10.47 0.78
N LEU A 212 6.47 -11.44 0.16
CA LEU A 212 6.27 -11.85 -1.23
C LEU A 212 5.45 -13.15 -1.36
N ALA A 213 4.89 -13.66 -0.25
CA ALA A 213 3.99 -14.80 -0.30
C ALA A 213 2.72 -14.47 -1.09
N GLU A 214 2.19 -15.47 -1.81
CA GLU A 214 1.03 -15.28 -2.70
C GLU A 214 -0.17 -14.64 -1.98
N GLY A 215 -0.50 -15.10 -0.78
CA GLY A 215 -1.60 -14.55 0.01
C GLY A 215 -1.37 -13.09 0.40
N VAL A 216 -0.13 -12.69 0.73
CA VAL A 216 0.20 -11.29 1.02
C VAL A 216 0.02 -10.43 -0.23
N LEU A 217 0.57 -10.86 -1.37
CA LEU A 217 0.47 -10.11 -2.62
C LEU A 217 -0.99 -9.95 -3.08
N ARG A 218 -1.80 -11.01 -2.94
CA ARG A 218 -3.25 -10.95 -3.21
C ARG A 218 -3.97 -9.99 -2.28
N ALA A 219 -3.66 -10.02 -0.98
CA ALA A 219 -4.27 -9.12 -0.01
C ALA A 219 -3.87 -7.66 -0.24
N LEU A 220 -2.61 -7.37 -0.60
CA LEU A 220 -2.18 -6.03 -0.97
C LEU A 220 -2.85 -5.54 -2.25
N CYS A 221 -3.06 -6.42 -3.24
CA CYS A 221 -3.80 -6.11 -4.46
C CYS A 221 -5.24 -5.70 -4.11
N LEU A 222 -5.90 -6.50 -3.27
CA LEU A 222 -7.26 -6.24 -2.80
C LEU A 222 -7.33 -5.02 -1.88
N GLN A 223 -6.29 -4.73 -1.09
CA GLN A 223 -6.16 -3.51 -0.31
C GLN A 223 -6.18 -2.29 -1.25
N ALA A 224 -5.35 -2.28 -2.30
CA ALA A 224 -5.31 -1.18 -3.26
C ALA A 224 -6.69 -0.96 -3.91
N LEU A 225 -7.37 -2.03 -4.33
CA LEU A 225 -8.74 -1.95 -4.86
C LEU A 225 -9.74 -1.45 -3.81
N GLY A 226 -9.60 -1.88 -2.55
CA GLY A 226 -10.42 -1.46 -1.42
C GLY A 226 -10.29 0.04 -1.13
N GLU A 227 -9.07 0.58 -1.15
CA GLU A 227 -8.79 2.01 -0.96
C GLU A 227 -9.33 2.87 -2.12
N GLY A 228 -9.20 2.38 -3.35
CA GLY A 228 -9.82 3.00 -4.52
C GLY A 228 -11.35 3.03 -4.41
N GLY A 229 -11.95 1.91 -3.97
CA GLY A 229 -13.38 1.79 -3.71
C GLY A 229 -13.87 2.72 -2.60
N ASP A 230 -13.11 2.86 -1.51
CA ASP A 230 -13.40 3.79 -0.40
C ASP A 230 -13.43 5.23 -0.90
N THR A 231 -12.42 5.61 -1.68
CA THR A 231 -12.34 6.94 -2.29
C THR A 231 -13.52 7.21 -3.23
N GLN A 232 -13.87 6.24 -4.09
CA GLN A 232 -15.02 6.34 -4.99
C GLN A 232 -16.36 6.45 -4.24
N LEU A 233 -16.55 5.66 -3.17
CA LEU A 233 -17.75 5.70 -2.36
C LEU A 233 -17.87 7.06 -1.66
N GLY A 234 -16.79 7.58 -1.09
CA GLY A 234 -16.76 8.92 -0.49
C GLY A 234 -17.17 10.02 -1.47
N MET A 235 -16.62 10.00 -2.69
CA MET A 235 -17.01 10.93 -3.76
C MET A 235 -18.48 10.76 -4.18
N ALA A 236 -18.98 9.52 -4.24
CA ALA A 236 -20.38 9.24 -4.56
C ALA A 236 -21.32 9.72 -3.44
N ILE A 237 -20.92 9.62 -2.18
CA ILE A 237 -21.68 10.15 -1.04
C ILE A 237 -21.83 11.66 -1.16
N ASP A 238 -20.73 12.38 -1.42
CA ASP A 238 -20.69 13.84 -1.59
C ASP A 238 -21.44 14.32 -2.85
N SER A 239 -21.63 13.45 -3.85
CA SER A 239 -22.30 13.79 -5.09
C SER A 239 -23.83 13.69 -5.00
N THR A 240 -24.50 14.79 -5.36
CA THR A 240 -25.97 14.83 -5.55
C THR A 240 -26.42 14.08 -6.80
N LYS A 241 -25.51 13.86 -7.76
CA LYS A 241 -25.78 13.14 -9.02
C LYS A 241 -25.72 11.61 -8.84
N ALA A 242 -25.00 11.12 -7.84
CA ALA A 242 -24.85 9.69 -7.61
C ALA A 242 -26.12 9.11 -6.98
N THR A 243 -26.75 8.15 -7.66
CA THR A 243 -27.95 7.48 -7.15
C THR A 243 -27.61 6.56 -5.97
N LEU A 244 -28.60 6.25 -5.13
CA LEU A 244 -28.41 5.30 -4.03
C LEU A 244 -28.01 3.90 -4.51
N ALA A 245 -28.45 3.50 -5.71
CA ALA A 245 -28.05 2.24 -6.33
C ALA A 245 -26.53 2.20 -6.61
N VAL A 246 -25.97 3.31 -7.09
CA VAL A 246 -24.51 3.45 -7.29
C VAL A 246 -23.78 3.36 -5.96
N LYS A 247 -24.21 4.11 -4.94
CA LYS A 247 -23.60 4.08 -3.59
C LYS A 247 -23.64 2.67 -2.99
N ARG A 248 -24.75 1.94 -3.15
CA ARG A 248 -24.90 0.56 -2.67
C ARG A 248 -23.96 -0.39 -3.38
N ARG A 249 -23.82 -0.26 -4.70
CA ARG A 249 -22.92 -1.11 -5.49
C ARG A 249 -21.47 -0.93 -5.02
N LEU A 250 -21.02 0.32 -4.88
CA LEU A 250 -19.66 0.63 -4.42
C LEU A 250 -19.42 0.07 -3.01
N ALA A 251 -20.34 0.29 -2.07
CA ALA A 251 -20.22 -0.27 -0.73
C ALA A 251 -20.18 -1.81 -0.73
N CYS A 252 -20.95 -2.47 -1.61
CA CYS A 252 -20.92 -3.92 -1.77
C CYS A 252 -19.58 -4.42 -2.34
N GLU A 253 -19.04 -3.73 -3.34
CA GLU A 253 -17.73 -4.04 -3.92
C GLU A 253 -16.60 -3.90 -2.88
N MET A 254 -16.62 -2.84 -2.06
CA MET A 254 -15.68 -2.67 -0.95
C MET A 254 -15.72 -3.85 0.04
N VAL A 255 -16.91 -4.28 0.47
CA VAL A 255 -17.06 -5.44 1.38
C VAL A 255 -16.40 -6.68 0.79
N LYS A 256 -16.58 -6.91 -0.52
CA LYS A 256 -15.96 -8.05 -1.21
C LYS A 256 -14.44 -7.96 -1.24
N TYR A 257 -13.87 -6.80 -1.55
CA TYR A 257 -12.41 -6.62 -1.59
C TYR A 257 -11.79 -6.88 -0.22
N TRP A 258 -12.33 -6.26 0.84
CA TRP A 258 -11.77 -6.41 2.18
C TRP A 258 -11.99 -7.78 2.80
N GLN A 259 -13.12 -8.45 2.52
CA GLN A 259 -13.31 -9.85 2.90
C GLN A 259 -12.26 -10.74 2.26
N GLN A 260 -12.08 -10.65 0.93
CA GLN A 260 -11.08 -11.46 0.24
C GLN A 260 -9.66 -11.14 0.72
N ALA A 261 -9.36 -9.86 1.00
CA ALA A 261 -8.06 -9.48 1.54
C ALA A 261 -7.81 -10.16 2.89
N GLN A 262 -8.81 -10.18 3.77
CA GLN A 262 -8.74 -10.86 5.06
C GLN A 262 -8.51 -12.37 4.90
N ASP A 263 -9.28 -13.02 4.01
CA ASP A 263 -9.19 -14.47 3.77
C ASP A 263 -7.79 -14.88 3.28
N ASN A 264 -7.13 -14.03 2.50
CA ASN A 264 -5.80 -14.30 1.96
C ASN A 264 -4.67 -14.22 3.01
N ILE A 265 -4.85 -13.47 4.11
CA ILE A 265 -3.79 -13.26 5.12
C ILE A 265 -4.10 -13.87 6.48
N MET A 266 -5.35 -14.26 6.76
CA MET A 266 -5.76 -14.72 8.10
C MET A 266 -5.02 -15.97 8.60
N ASN A 267 -4.56 -16.83 7.68
CA ASN A 267 -3.88 -18.09 8.00
C ASN A 267 -2.36 -18.05 7.77
N LEU A 268 -1.81 -16.89 7.43
CA LEU A 268 -0.37 -16.75 7.21
C LEU A 268 0.36 -16.51 8.54
N PRO A 269 1.56 -17.10 8.74
CA PRO A 269 2.35 -16.90 9.94
C PRO A 269 3.05 -15.52 9.92
N LEU A 270 2.26 -14.46 9.98
CA LEU A 270 2.71 -13.05 10.01
C LEU A 270 3.20 -12.65 11.41
N ALA A 271 4.08 -13.45 11.99
CA ALA A 271 4.41 -13.45 13.41
C ALA A 271 5.49 -12.42 13.82
N ASN A 272 5.37 -11.16 13.39
CA ASN A 272 6.17 -10.01 13.86
C ASN A 272 5.87 -8.72 13.05
N GLY A 273 6.17 -7.57 13.66
CA GLY A 273 6.36 -6.29 12.97
C GLY A 273 5.19 -5.82 12.10
N TRP A 274 5.41 -5.78 10.80
CA TRP A 274 4.49 -5.23 9.79
C TRP A 274 3.31 -6.17 9.47
N GLY A 275 3.54 -7.48 9.50
CA GLY A 275 2.54 -8.46 9.08
C GLY A 275 1.29 -8.43 9.97
N GLU A 276 1.49 -8.31 11.28
CA GLU A 276 0.39 -8.15 12.23
C GLU A 276 -0.33 -6.80 12.05
N LYS A 277 0.40 -5.72 11.76
CA LYS A 277 -0.22 -4.41 11.47
C LYS A 277 -1.11 -4.49 10.23
N HIS A 278 -0.64 -5.11 9.16
CA HIS A 278 -1.41 -5.30 7.94
C HIS A 278 -2.67 -6.14 8.21
N ARG A 279 -2.56 -7.22 8.98
CA ARG A 279 -3.72 -8.05 9.38
C ARG A 279 -4.76 -7.27 10.17
N LEU A 280 -4.33 -6.48 11.14
CA LEU A 280 -5.22 -5.62 11.93
C LEU A 280 -5.87 -4.53 11.07
N PHE A 281 -5.10 -3.93 10.16
CA PHE A 281 -5.59 -2.92 9.23
C PHE A 281 -6.70 -3.46 8.33
N VAL A 282 -6.46 -4.59 7.66
CA VAL A 282 -7.44 -5.25 6.78
C VAL A 282 -8.69 -5.64 7.56
N LYS A 283 -8.54 -6.19 8.78
CA LYS A 283 -9.68 -6.53 9.63
C LYS A 283 -10.51 -5.29 10.00
N TRP A 284 -9.86 -4.19 10.35
CA TRP A 284 -10.54 -2.93 10.65
C TRP A 284 -11.28 -2.39 9.42
N LYS A 285 -10.62 -2.34 8.25
CA LYS A 285 -11.22 -1.90 6.99
C LYS A 285 -12.39 -2.76 6.54
N TYR A 286 -12.32 -4.07 6.78
CA TYR A 286 -13.45 -4.96 6.50
C TYR A 286 -14.68 -4.63 7.35
N VAL A 287 -14.50 -4.41 8.66
CA VAL A 287 -15.61 -4.00 9.54
C VAL A 287 -16.18 -2.65 9.12
N GLU A 288 -15.33 -1.69 8.79
CA GLU A 288 -15.73 -0.38 8.26
C GLU A 288 -16.59 -0.52 6.99
N ALA A 289 -16.14 -1.32 6.03
CA ALA A 289 -16.89 -1.55 4.78
C ALA A 289 -18.28 -2.18 5.03
N LYS A 290 -18.37 -3.14 5.97
CA LYS A 290 -19.67 -3.72 6.35
C LYS A 290 -20.61 -2.66 6.90
N VAL A 291 -20.13 -1.83 7.81
CA VAL A 291 -20.92 -0.76 8.42
C VAL A 291 -21.42 0.21 7.34
N ALA A 292 -20.54 0.65 6.43
CA ALA A 292 -20.92 1.51 5.31
C ALA A 292 -22.02 0.88 4.43
N TYR A 293 -21.89 -0.41 4.10
CA TYR A 293 -22.90 -1.16 3.35
C TYR A 293 -24.26 -1.18 4.07
N TYR A 294 -24.29 -1.52 5.36
CA TYR A 294 -25.52 -1.54 6.15
C TYR A 294 -26.21 -0.17 6.17
N PHE A 295 -25.44 0.91 6.34
CA PHE A 295 -26.00 2.26 6.32
C PHE A 295 -26.61 2.64 4.98
N VAL A 296 -25.93 2.36 3.86
CA VAL A 296 -26.49 2.65 2.53
C VAL A 296 -27.75 1.83 2.25
N CYS A 297 -27.78 0.56 2.69
CA CYS A 297 -28.97 -0.27 2.62
C CYS A 297 -30.13 0.27 3.48
N LEU A 298 -29.84 0.74 4.69
CA LEU A 298 -30.84 1.33 5.59
C LEU A 298 -31.49 2.57 4.98
N ILE A 299 -30.72 3.44 4.33
CA ILE A 299 -31.24 4.63 3.62
C ILE A 299 -32.20 4.23 2.50
N LEU A 300 -31.87 3.18 1.74
CA LEU A 300 -32.73 2.68 0.66
C LEU A 300 -34.08 2.18 1.19
N VAL A 301 -34.08 1.49 2.33
CA VAL A 301 -35.31 1.03 2.98
C VAL A 301 -36.13 2.22 3.48
N PHE A 302 -35.52 3.17 4.19
CA PHE A 302 -36.23 4.35 4.69
C PHE A 302 -36.82 5.22 3.58
N ARG A 303 -36.11 5.40 2.45
CA ARG A 303 -36.66 6.16 1.30
C ARG A 303 -37.81 5.44 0.60
N SER A 304 -37.86 4.12 0.70
CA SER A 304 -38.96 3.31 0.17
C SER A 304 -40.18 3.31 1.11
N CYS A 305 -39.99 3.63 2.40
CA CYS A 305 -41.03 3.53 3.42
C CYS A 305 -41.48 4.87 4.05
N CYS A 306 -40.71 5.97 4.00
CA CYS A 306 -40.99 7.21 4.76
C CYS A 306 -40.61 8.54 4.06
N ASN A 307 -41.31 9.61 4.48
CA ASN A 307 -41.35 11.02 4.04
C ASN A 307 -39.95 11.70 3.85
N PRO A 308 -39.73 12.60 2.84
CA PRO A 308 -38.41 13.16 2.51
C PRO A 308 -37.66 13.96 3.59
N GLN A 309 -38.33 14.41 4.65
CA GLN A 309 -37.72 15.23 5.71
C GLN A 309 -36.67 14.48 6.56
N PHE A 310 -36.70 13.14 6.61
CA PHE A 310 -35.70 12.34 7.33
C PHE A 310 -34.34 12.25 6.61
N SER A 311 -34.29 12.60 5.32
CA SER A 311 -33.06 12.51 4.51
C SER A 311 -31.97 13.51 4.93
N LEU A 312 -32.31 14.59 5.66
CA LEU A 312 -31.39 15.65 6.04
C LEU A 312 -30.62 15.32 7.34
N VAL A 313 -31.32 14.79 8.34
CA VAL A 313 -30.72 14.31 9.60
C VAL A 313 -29.79 13.10 9.37
N PHE A 314 -30.13 12.27 8.38
CA PHE A 314 -29.36 11.06 8.06
C PHE A 314 -28.09 11.34 7.25
N ASN A 315 -28.11 12.31 6.32
CA ASN A 315 -26.88 12.80 5.69
C ASN A 315 -25.94 13.43 6.71
N LEU A 316 -26.47 14.07 7.77
CA LEU A 316 -25.68 14.61 8.88
C LEU A 316 -24.99 13.48 9.68
N TYR A 317 -25.65 12.33 9.85
CA TYR A 317 -25.08 11.17 10.54
C TYR A 317 -24.01 10.47 9.69
N LEU A 318 -24.22 10.34 8.38
CA LEU A 318 -23.20 9.87 7.43
C LEU A 318 -22.01 10.81 7.37
N PHE A 319 -22.25 12.12 7.38
CA PHE A 319 -21.23 13.15 7.49
C PHE A 319 -20.46 13.03 8.81
N PHE A 320 -21.12 12.74 9.94
CA PHE A 320 -20.45 12.51 11.22
C PHE A 320 -19.62 11.22 11.24
N LEU A 321 -20.12 10.10 10.71
CA LEU A 321 -19.39 8.83 10.63
C LEU A 321 -18.17 8.91 9.69
N PHE A 322 -18.29 9.59 8.55
CA PHE A 322 -17.17 9.78 7.62
C PHE A 322 -16.20 10.90 8.06
N ARG A 323 -16.65 11.92 8.82
CA ARG A 323 -15.77 13.01 9.31
C ARG A 323 -15.13 12.70 10.67
N LEU A 324 -15.65 11.73 11.42
CA LEU A 324 -14.96 11.15 12.58
C LEU A 324 -13.69 10.36 12.21
N HIS A 325 -13.38 10.21 10.91
CA HIS A 325 -12.02 9.86 10.45
C HIS A 325 -10.92 10.82 10.93
N GLY A 326 -11.27 12.02 11.40
CA GLY A 326 -10.32 12.94 12.05
C GLY A 326 -10.09 12.68 13.55
N LEU A 327 -10.83 11.75 14.18
CA LEU A 327 -10.68 11.40 15.59
C LEU A 327 -10.75 9.87 15.73
N LYS A 328 -9.62 9.23 15.47
CA LYS A 328 -9.39 7.84 15.90
C LYS A 328 -8.67 7.79 17.24
N PRO A 329 -8.89 6.72 18.02
CA PRO A 329 -8.53 6.64 19.42
C PRO A 329 -7.02 6.69 19.63
N THR A 330 -6.63 7.40 20.68
CA THR A 330 -5.26 7.51 21.23
C THR A 330 -4.61 6.17 21.54
#